data_AF-A0A954K6P1-F1
#
_entry.id   AF-A0A954K6P1-F1
#
_cell.length_a   1.000
_cell.length_b   1.000
_cell.length_c   1.000
_cell.angle_alpha   90.00
_cell.angle_beta   90.00
_cell.angle_gamma   90.00
#
_symmetry.space_group_name_H-M   'P 1'
#
loop_
_entity.id
_entity.type
_entity.pdbx_description
1 polymer ?
#
loop_
_entity_poly.entity_id
_entity_poly.type
_entity_poly.pdbx_seq_one_letter_code
_entity_poly.pdbx_strand_id
1 'polypeptide(L)' 'MEQKKQELQFTTLLTAHRRQLYAFIYSLLTDHTDAEDVYQRCSMILWDKFDQFDAECDFLPWAMGIAFYEVKNFLRV' A
#
# COMPACT_ATOMS: atom_id res chain seq x y z
N MET A 1 23.94 0.53 6.37
CA MET A 1 23.43 -0.86 6.59
C MET A 1 21.97 -0.83 7.00
N GLU A 2 21.54 0.11 7.85
CA GLU A 2 20.15 0.26 8.30
C GLU A 2 19.12 0.51 7.18
N GLN A 3 19.44 1.38 6.21
CA GLN A 3 18.54 1.66 5.08
C GLN A 3 18.19 0.40 4.26
N LYS A 4 19.18 -0.48 4.02
CA LYS A 4 18.96 -1.74 3.30
C LYS A 4 18.07 -2.71 4.07
N LYS A 5 18.11 -2.67 5.40
CA LYS A 5 17.28 -3.50 6.26
C LYS A 5 15.82 -3.05 6.21
N GLN A 6 15.60 -1.74 6.27
CA GLN A 6 14.27 -1.13 6.14
C GLN A 6 13.66 -1.39 4.75
N GLU A 7 14.45 -1.25 3.70
CA GLU A 7 14.05 -1.59 2.32
C GLU A 7 13.64 -3.06 2.19
N LEU A 8 14.45 -3.98 2.72
CA LEU A 8 14.13 -5.41 2.69
C LEU A 8 12.86 -5.73 3.51
N GLN A 9 12.70 -5.12 4.67
CA GLN A 9 11.51 -5.32 5.50
C GLN A 9 10.24 -4.83 4.80
N PHE A 10 10.28 -3.62 4.25
CA PHE A 10 9.16 -3.06 3.49
C PHE A 10 8.79 -3.93 2.30
N THR A 11 9.77 -4.27 1.46
CA THR A 11 9.53 -5.08 0.25
C THR A 11 9.00 -6.47 0.60
N THR A 12 9.46 -7.06 1.71
CA THR A 12 8.93 -8.33 2.22
C THR A 12 7.46 -8.22 2.62
N LEU A 13 7.11 -7.21 3.43
CA LEU A 13 5.74 -6.97 3.88
C LEU A 13 4.80 -6.64 2.71
N LEU A 14 5.21 -5.73 1.83
CA LEU A 14 4.42 -5.33 0.67
C LEU A 14 4.18 -6.51 -0.27
N THR A 15 5.21 -7.32 -0.54
CA THR A 15 5.08 -8.49 -1.42
C THR A 15 4.17 -9.56 -0.80
N ALA A 16 4.28 -9.80 0.52
CA ALA A 16 3.42 -10.74 1.24
C ALA A 16 1.94 -10.33 1.20
N HIS A 17 1.66 -9.02 1.20
CA HIS A 17 0.31 -8.47 1.24
C HIS A 17 -0.21 -7.94 -0.11
N ARG A 18 0.59 -7.95 -1.18
CA ARG A 18 0.24 -7.43 -2.52
C ARG A 18 -1.13 -7.89 -2.99
N ARG A 19 -1.38 -9.21 -2.96
CA ARG A 19 -2.64 -9.78 -3.46
C ARG A 19 -3.86 -9.26 -2.68
N GLN A 20 -3.74 -9.15 -1.35
CA GLN A 20 -4.84 -8.72 -0.48
C GLN A 20 -5.10 -7.21 -0.65
N LEU A 21 -4.02 -6.42 -0.69
CA LEU A 21 -4.11 -4.98 -0.90
C LEU A 21 -4.68 -4.64 -2.29
N TYR A 22 -4.20 -5.30 -3.34
CA TYR A 22 -4.73 -5.13 -4.69
C TYR A 22 -6.20 -5.55 -4.79
N ALA A 23 -6.58 -6.69 -4.21
CA ALA A 23 -7.97 -7.14 -4.22
C ALA A 23 -8.91 -6.14 -3.52
N PHE A 24 -8.47 -5.53 -2.43
CA PHE A 24 -9.20 -4.46 -1.75
C PHE A 24 -9.38 -3.23 -2.64
N ILE A 25 -8.31 -2.73 -3.26
CA ILE A 25 -8.37 -1.60 -4.19
C ILE A 25 -9.29 -1.91 -5.38
N TYR A 26 -9.11 -3.09 -5.99
CA TYR A 26 -9.92 -3.55 -7.11
C TYR A 26 -11.40 -3.64 -6.75
N SER A 27 -11.75 -4.09 -5.54
CA SER A 27 -13.16 -4.12 -5.10
C SER A 27 -13.82 -2.74 -5.02
N LEU A 28 -13.04 -1.66 -4.97
CA LEU A 28 -13.54 -0.29 -4.89
C LEU A 28 -13.59 0.43 -6.24
N LEU A 29 -12.75 0.04 -7.20
CA LEU A 29 -12.66 0.68 -8.53
C LEU A 29 -13.27 -0.15 -9.64
N THR A 30 -13.27 -1.48 -9.51
CA THR A 30 -13.78 -2.46 -10.49
C THR A 30 -13.17 -2.37 -11.90
N ASP A 31 -12.06 -1.64 -12.05
CA ASP A 31 -11.24 -1.57 -13.26
C ASP A 31 -9.80 -1.98 -12.94
N HIS A 32 -9.20 -2.80 -13.79
CA HIS A 32 -7.86 -3.34 -13.56
C HIS A 32 -6.75 -2.32 -13.75
N THR A 33 -6.90 -1.42 -14.72
CA THR A 33 -5.93 -0.38 -15.02
C THR A 33 -5.91 0.65 -13.90
N ASP A 34 -7.10 1.12 -13.49
CA ASP A 34 -7.22 2.08 -12.39
C ASP A 34 -6.75 1.48 -11.06
N ALA A 35 -7.06 0.20 -10.80
CA ALA A 35 -6.61 -0.49 -9.60
C ALA A 35 -5.09 -0.67 -9.54
N GLU A 36 -4.44 -0.97 -10.66
CA GLU A 36 -2.98 -1.05 -10.70
C GLU A 36 -2.35 0.32 -10.48
N ASP A 37 -2.86 1.37 -11.13
CA ASP A 37 -2.40 2.75 -10.95
C ASP A 37 -2.50 3.21 -9.48
N VAL A 38 -3.65 2.96 -8.85
CA VAL A 38 -3.88 3.26 -7.43
C VAL A 38 -2.98 2.41 -6.54
N TYR A 39 -2.80 1.12 -6.84
CA TYR A 39 -1.89 0.25 -6.08
C TYR A 39 -0.44 0.75 -6.14
N GLN A 40 0.03 1.20 -7.30
CA GLN A 40 1.38 1.74 -7.43
C GLN A 40 1.56 3.04 -6.65
N ARG A 41 0.61 3.97 -6.75
CA ARG A 41 0.64 5.21 -5.93
C ARG A 41 0.59 4.92 -4.43
N CYS A 42 -0.28 4.00 -4.03
CA CYS A 42 -0.35 3.53 -2.65
C CYS A 42 1.00 2.94 -2.19
N SER A 43 1.66 2.13 -3.02
CA SER A 43 2.97 1.53 -2.70
C SER A 43 4.05 2.60 -2.48
N MET A 44 4.05 3.67 -3.27
CA MET A 44 4.96 4.81 -3.08
C MET A 44 4.69 5.56 -1.78
N ILE A 45 3.42 5.81 -1.45
CA ILE A 45 3.03 6.48 -0.19
C ILE A 45 3.39 5.61 1.02
N LEU A 46 3.19 4.29 0.92
CA LEU A 46 3.56 3.35 1.98
C LEU A 46 5.06 3.35 2.22
N TRP A 47 5.87 3.41 1.17
CA TRP A 47 7.33 3.51 1.29
C TRP A 47 7.76 4.82 1.96
N ASP A 48 7.21 5.95 1.52
CA ASP A 48 7.51 7.28 2.07
C ASP A 48 7.18 7.38 3.57
N LYS A 49 6.10 6.70 4.00
CA LYS A 49 5.64 6.68 5.41
C LYS A 49 6.14 5.47 6.20
N PHE A 50 6.99 4.63 5.62
CA PHE A 50 7.40 3.39 6.28
C PHE A 50 8.29 3.64 7.50
N ASP A 51 8.93 4.79 7.58
CA ASP A 51 9.65 5.28 8.76
C ASP A 51 8.72 5.54 9.97
N GLN A 52 7.45 5.84 9.71
CA GLN A 52 6.41 6.07 10.72
C GLN A 52 5.59 4.83 11.04
N PHE A 53 5.86 3.71 10.35
CA PHE A 53 5.15 2.46 10.58
C PHE A 53 5.56 1.86 11.94
N ASP A 54 4.57 1.66 12.80
CA ASP A 54 4.75 0.95 14.06
C ASP A 54 4.80 -0.56 13.81
N ALA A 55 5.96 -1.17 14.07
CA ALA A 55 6.17 -2.59 13.90
C ALA A 55 5.39 -3.46 14.91
N GLU A 56 4.80 -2.88 15.96
CA GLU A 56 3.87 -3.58 16.85
C GLU A 56 2.47 -3.72 16.23
N CYS A 57 2.18 -2.97 15.16
CA CYS A 57 0.92 -3.05 14.43
C CYS A 57 1.01 -3.95 13.19
N ASP A 58 -0.13 -4.51 12.76
CA ASP A 58 -0.20 -5.26 11.52
C ASP A 58 -0.04 -4.34 10.30
N PHE A 59 0.82 -4.74 9.35
CA PHE A 59 1.07 -3.97 8.14
C PHE A 59 -0.16 -3.84 7.23
N LEU A 60 -0.98 -4.88 7.13
CA LEU A 60 -2.10 -4.91 6.19
C LEU A 60 -3.22 -3.89 6.52
N PRO A 61 -3.73 -3.79 7.76
CA PRO A 61 -4.70 -2.75 8.12
C PRO A 61 -4.17 -1.33 7.89
N TRP A 62 -2.90 -1.10 8.23
CA TRP A 62 -2.25 0.19 7.96
C TRP A 62 -2.20 0.50 6.46
N ALA A 63 -1.80 -0.47 5.64
CA ALA A 63 -1.76 -0.34 4.19
C ALA A 63 -3.14 -0.13 3.56
N MET A 64 -4.17 -0.85 4.04
CA MET A 64 -5.55 -0.68 3.60
C MET A 64 -6.09 0.72 3.93
N GLY A 65 -5.72 1.29 5.07
CA GLY A 65 -6.08 2.66 5.43
C GLY A 65 -5.55 3.68 4.42
N ILE A 66 -4.28 3.56 4.02
CA ILE A 66 -3.68 4.41 3.00
C ILE A 66 -4.33 4.19 1.63
N ALA A 67 -4.52 2.92 1.22
CA ALA A 67 -5.17 2.57 -0.04
C ALA A 67 -6.60 3.14 -0.14
N PHE A 68 -7.37 3.12 0.95
CA PHE A 68 -8.72 3.67 0.97
C PHE A 68 -8.75 5.16 0.67
N TYR A 69 -7.83 5.94 1.25
CA TYR A 69 -7.72 7.36 0.94
C TYR A 69 -7.22 7.61 -0.49
N GLU A 70 -6.30 6.79 -0.99
CA GLU A 70 -5.81 6.90 -2.36
C GLU A 70 -6.91 6.61 -3.40
N VAL A 71 -7.73 5.58 -3.17
CA VAL A 71 -8.94 5.31 -3.97
C VAL A 71 -9.88 6.52 -3.94
N LYS A 72 -10.16 7.08 -2.75
CA LYS A 72 -11.02 8.27 -2.64
C LYS A 72 -10.46 9.48 -3.36
N ASN A 73 -9.15 9.67 -3.36
CA ASN A 73 -8.50 10.75 -4.10
C ASN A 73 -8.60 10.53 -5.61
N PHE A 74 -8.41 9.29 -6.07
CA PHE A 74 -8.59 8.92 -7.48
C PHE A 74 -10.01 9.16 -7.99
N LEU A 75 -11.03 8.80 -7.20
CA LEU A 75 -12.44 9.01 -7.54
C LEU A 75 -12.91 10.48 -7.45
N ARG A 76 -12.11 11.36 -6.82
CA ARG A 76 -12.41 12.79 -6.69
C ARG A 76 -11.90 13.63 -7.86
N VAL A 77 -11.19 13.01 -8.80
CA VAL A 77 -10.67 13.64 -10.01
C VAL A 77 -11.83 14.11 -10.89
#